data_AF-A0A2E9IIF4-F1
#
_entry.id   AF-A0A2E9IIF4-F1
#
_cell.length_a   1.000
_cell.length_b   1.000
_cell.length_c   1.000
_cell.angle_alpha   90.00
_cell.angle_beta   90.00
_cell.angle_gamma   90.00
#
_symmetry.space_group_name_H-M   'P 1'
#
loop_
_entity.id
_entity.type
_entity.pdbx_description
1 polymer ?
#
loop_
_entity_poly.entity_id
_entity_poly.type
_entity_poly.pdbx_seq_one_letter_code
_entity_poly.pdbx_strand_id
1 'polypeptide(L)'
;MSPMSSNASAPRSYDRSWEEIEDMLNRAIAKRKEWKLWFEECRRNDDRDGMKEAARNHKALDGVVKTLKWTLGEEGIGEPLE
;
A
#
# COMPACT_ATOMS: atom_id res chain seq x y z
N MET A 1 3.99 -8.87 -39.73
CA MET A 1 2.75 -8.39 -39.10
C MET A 1 2.87 -8.66 -37.61
N SER A 2 3.14 -7.64 -36.81
CA SER A 2 3.17 -7.77 -35.34
C SER A 2 1.73 -7.85 -34.82
N PRO A 3 1.38 -8.81 -33.93
CA PRO A 3 0.04 -8.84 -33.38
C PRO A 3 -0.11 -7.69 -32.37
N MET A 4 -1.23 -6.97 -32.48
CA MET A 4 -1.64 -5.94 -31.54
C MET A 4 -1.61 -6.50 -30.11
N SER A 5 -0.93 -5.80 -29.20
CA SER A 5 -1.15 -5.99 -27.77
C SER A 5 -2.59 -5.60 -27.46
N SER A 6 -3.45 -6.59 -27.26
CA SER A 6 -4.79 -6.37 -26.77
C SER A 6 -4.69 -5.79 -25.37
N ASN A 7 -5.33 -4.63 -25.17
CA ASN A 7 -5.40 -3.90 -23.92
C ASN A 7 -6.35 -4.59 -22.91
N ALA A 8 -6.37 -5.93 -22.90
CA ALA A 8 -7.24 -6.72 -22.04
C ALA A 8 -6.68 -6.68 -20.62
N SER A 9 -7.40 -6.02 -19.72
CA SER A 9 -7.13 -6.11 -18.27
C SER A 9 -7.00 -7.58 -17.88
N ALA A 10 -6.01 -7.90 -17.04
CA ALA A 10 -5.90 -9.22 -16.46
C ALA A 10 -7.25 -9.61 -15.81
N PRO A 11 -7.70 -10.87 -15.95
CA PRO A 11 -8.93 -11.34 -15.32
C PRO A 11 -8.80 -11.21 -13.80
N ARG A 12 -9.88 -10.80 -13.14
CA ARG A 12 -9.96 -10.70 -11.69
C ARG A 12 -10.59 -11.98 -11.14
N SER A 13 -10.02 -12.51 -10.07
CA SER A 13 -10.47 -13.76 -9.47
C SER A 13 -11.76 -13.61 -8.65
N TYR A 14 -12.00 -12.43 -8.05
CA TYR A 14 -13.17 -12.10 -7.21
C TYR A 14 -13.46 -13.10 -6.06
N ASP A 15 -12.47 -13.93 -5.71
CA ASP A 15 -12.56 -15.05 -4.77
C ASP A 15 -11.79 -14.82 -3.46
N ARG A 16 -11.19 -13.64 -3.28
CA ARG A 16 -10.45 -13.30 -2.06
C ARG A 16 -11.36 -13.35 -0.85
N SER A 17 -10.93 -14.06 0.19
CA SER A 17 -11.64 -14.11 1.46
C SER A 17 -11.41 -12.83 2.29
N TRP A 18 -12.25 -12.62 3.29
CA TRP A 18 -12.05 -11.54 4.25
C TRP A 18 -10.74 -11.71 5.04
N GLU A 19 -10.39 -12.95 5.43
CA GLU A 19 -9.13 -13.21 6.13
C GLU A 19 -7.90 -12.84 5.28
N GLU A 20 -7.93 -13.07 3.97
CA GLU A 20 -6.85 -12.66 3.07
C GLU A 20 -6.71 -11.13 2.99
N ILE A 21 -7.82 -10.40 3.01
CA ILE A 21 -7.83 -8.93 2.99
C ILE A 21 -7.31 -8.38 4.33
N GLU A 22 -7.70 -8.99 5.46
CA GLU A 22 -7.19 -8.66 6.78
C GLU A 22 -5.69 -8.95 6.92
N ASP A 23 -5.20 -10.09 6.42
CA ASP A 23 -3.76 -10.39 6.37
C ASP A 23 -3.01 -9.32 5.57
N MET A 24 -3.53 -8.95 4.40
CA MET A 24 -2.92 -7.91 3.57
C MET A 24 -2.90 -6.56 4.29
N LEU A 25 -3.95 -6.21 5.03
CA LEU A 25 -4.00 -4.99 5.85
C LEU A 25 -2.90 -5.01 6.92
N ASN A 26 -2.76 -6.12 7.65
CA ASN A 26 -1.73 -6.28 8.67
C ASN A 26 -0.33 -6.15 8.09
N ARG A 27 -0.09 -6.75 6.93
CA ARG A 27 1.19 -6.65 6.20
C ARG A 27 1.47 -5.23 5.71
N ALA A 28 0.47 -4.52 5.21
CA ALA A 28 0.60 -3.13 4.78
C ALA A 28 0.96 -2.21 5.96
N ILE A 29 0.32 -2.40 7.12
CA ILE A 29 0.62 -1.68 8.37
C ILE A 29 2.05 -1.97 8.84
N ALA A 30 2.46 -3.24 8.85
CA ALA A 30 3.82 -3.63 9.23
C ALA A 30 4.86 -3.00 8.31
N LYS A 31 4.66 -3.08 6.98
CA LYS A 31 5.56 -2.50 5.99
C LYS A 31 5.66 -0.98 6.11
N ARG A 32 4.54 -0.32 6.40
CA ARG A 32 4.50 1.13 6.64
C ARG A 32 5.34 1.50 7.86
N LYS A 33 5.25 0.73 8.94
CA LYS A 33 6.07 0.91 10.14
C LYS A 33 7.56 0.71 9.85
N GLU A 34 7.94 -0.28 9.04
CA GLU A 34 9.33 -0.47 8.58
C GLU A 34 9.85 0.77 7.87
N TRP A 35 9.09 1.33 6.92
CA TRP A 35 9.49 2.55 6.22
C TRP A 35 9.62 3.77 7.13
N LYS A 36 8.78 3.87 8.18
CA LYS A 36 8.94 4.90 9.20
C LYS A 36 10.26 4.73 9.96
N LEU A 37 10.60 3.51 10.37
CA LEU A 37 11.86 3.23 11.06
C LEU A 37 13.07 3.50 10.16
N TRP A 38 12.97 3.13 8.87
CA TRP A 38 14.00 3.41 7.89
C TRP A 38 14.22 4.91 7.68
N PHE A 39 13.15 5.70 7.62
CA PHE A 39 13.25 7.16 7.55
C PHE A 39 14.04 7.73 8.73
N GLU A 40 13.77 7.24 9.94
CA GLU A 40 14.48 7.68 11.15
C GLU A 40 15.96 7.32 11.11
N GLU A 41 16.30 6.13 10.59
CA GLU A 41 17.69 5.71 10.41
C GLU A 41 18.41 6.55 9.36
N CYS A 42 17.80 6.80 8.20
CA CYS A 42 18.35 7.71 7.19
C CYS A 42 18.55 9.13 7.75
N ARG A 43 17.62 9.61 8.58
CA ARG A 43 17.73 10.92 9.25
C ARG A 43 18.93 10.98 10.19
N ARG A 44 19.21 9.91 10.94
CA ARG A 44 20.38 9.82 11.83
C ARG A 44 21.70 9.80 11.06
N ASN A 45 21.68 9.27 9.83
CA ASN A 45 22.84 9.14 8.96
C ASN A 45 22.99 10.28 7.93
N ASP A 46 22.16 11.33 8.01
CA ASP A 46 22.06 12.45 7.04
C ASP A 46 21.86 11.99 5.58
N ASP A 47 21.23 10.83 5.39
CA ASP A 47 20.91 10.26 4.08
C ASP A 47 19.60 10.85 3.54
N ARG A 48 19.72 11.95 2.80
CA ARG A 48 18.57 12.70 2.27
C ARG A 48 17.79 11.94 1.20
N ASP A 49 18.42 11.04 0.45
CA ASP A 49 17.74 10.30 -0.61
C ASP A 49 16.99 9.09 -0.05
N GLY A 50 17.59 8.39 0.92
CA GLY A 50 16.89 7.37 1.71
C GLY A 50 15.69 7.93 2.48
N MET A 51 15.80 9.14 3.04
CA MET A 51 14.66 9.85 3.64
C MET A 51 13.52 10.07 2.64
N LYS A 52 13.82 10.56 1.43
CA LYS A 52 12.79 10.78 0.40
C LYS A 52 12.13 9.48 -0.03
N GLU A 53 12.91 8.42 -0.21
CA GLU A 53 12.39 7.10 -0.57
C GLU A 53 11.48 6.54 0.53
N ALA A 54 11.92 6.59 1.77
CA ALA A 54 11.16 6.11 2.92
C ALA A 54 9.82 6.86 3.06
N ALA A 55 9.86 8.20 2.94
CA ALA A 55 8.65 9.03 3.01
C ALA A 55 7.65 8.71 1.89
N ARG A 56 8.12 8.53 0.65
CA ARG A 56 7.25 8.16 -0.48
C ARG A 56 6.58 6.81 -0.27
N ASN A 57 7.35 5.78 0.10
CA ASN A 57 6.80 4.44 0.31
C ASN A 57 5.85 4.38 1.50
N HIS A 58 6.18 5.05 2.61
CA HIS A 58 5.27 5.19 3.74
C HIS A 58 3.95 5.84 3.32
N LYS A 59 4.00 6.94 2.56
CA LYS A 59 2.80 7.64 2.09
C LYS A 59 1.97 6.80 1.10
N ALA A 60 2.61 6.04 0.22
CA ALA A 60 1.90 5.11 -0.66
C ALA A 60 1.14 4.04 0.14
N LEU A 61 1.76 3.52 1.21
CA LEU A 61 1.12 2.55 2.09
C LEU A 61 -0.03 3.14 2.93
N ASP A 62 -0.04 4.45 3.22
CA ASP A 62 -1.22 5.10 3.82
C ASP A 62 -2.47 4.86 2.95
N GLY A 63 -2.35 5.06 1.63
CA GLY A 63 -3.46 4.87 0.69
C GLY A 63 -3.89 3.40 0.58
N VAL A 64 -2.92 2.47 0.59
CA VAL A 64 -3.21 1.02 0.59
C VAL A 64 -3.97 0.63 1.86
N VAL A 65 -3.46 1.03 3.03
CA VAL A 65 -4.08 0.75 4.33
C VAL A 65 -5.50 1.31 4.36
N LYS A 66 -5.70 2.56 3.96
CA LYS A 66 -7.03 3.19 3.96
C LYS A 66 -8.01 2.47 3.04
N THR A 67 -7.57 2.06 1.85
CA THR A 67 -8.40 1.30 0.91
C THR A 67 -8.81 -0.07 1.45
N LEU A 68 -7.88 -0.79 2.09
CA LEU A 68 -8.16 -2.10 2.69
C LEU A 68 -9.14 -1.98 3.87
N LYS A 69 -8.95 -0.98 4.73
CA LYS A 69 -9.88 -0.71 5.85
C LYS A 69 -11.29 -0.34 5.36
N TRP A 70 -11.37 0.49 4.33
CA TRP A 70 -12.65 0.79 3.66
C TRP A 70 -13.29 -0.48 3.08
N THR A 71 -12.48 -1.34 2.43
CA THR A 71 -12.95 -2.62 1.87
C THR A 71 -13.53 -3.54 2.94
N LEU A 72 -12.92 -3.55 4.13
CA LEU A 72 -13.37 -4.33 5.30
C LEU A 72 -14.54 -3.67 6.05
N GLY A 73 -14.96 -2.46 5.67
CA GLY A 73 -16.05 -1.75 6.33
C GLY A 73 -15.68 -1.21 7.72
N GLU A 74 -14.41 -0.84 7.95
CA GLU A 74 -13.99 -0.25 9.23
C GLU A 74 -14.81 1.03 9.54
N GLU A 75 -15.40 1.08 10.73
CA GLU A 75 -16.22 2.20 11.17
C GLU A 75 -15.41 3.51 11.16
N GLY A 76 -16.04 4.57 10.63
CA GLY A 76 -15.41 5.89 10.51
C GLY A 76 -14.65 6.13 9.20
N ILE A 77 -14.57 5.16 8.28
CA ILE A 77 -13.98 5.34 6.94
C ILE A 77 -15.10 5.37 5.89
N GLY A 78 -15.55 6.58 5.56
CA GLY A 78 -16.59 6.80 4.53
C GLY A 78 -16.09 6.53 3.11
N GLU A 79 -14.94 7.09 2.75
CA GLU A 79 -14.32 6.86 1.44
C GLU A 79 -12.78 6.86 1.49
N PRO A 80 -12.11 6.05 0.65
CA PRO A 80 -10.67 5.83 0.77
C PRO A 80 -9.81 6.94 0.15
N LEU A 81 -10.36 7.90 -0.61
CA LEU A 81 -9.58 8.91 -1.33
C LEU A 81 -9.52 10.28 -0.63
N GLU A 82 -10.41 10.57 0.33
CA GLU A 82 -10.49 11.85 1.07
C GLU A 82 -9.55 12.05 2.27
#